data_AF-A0A2P7BPY0-F1
#
_entry.id   AF-A0A2P7BPY0-F1
#
_cell.length_a   1.000
_cell.length_b   1.000
_cell.length_c   1.000
_cell.angle_alpha   90.00
_cell.angle_beta   90.00
_cell.angle_gamma   90.00
#
_symmetry.space_group_name_H-M   'P 1'
#
loop_
_entity.id
_entity.type
_entity.pdbx_description
1 polymer ?
#
loop_
_entity_poly.entity_id
_entity_poly.type
_entity_poly.pdbx_seq_one_letter_code
_entity_poly.pdbx_strand_id
1 'polypeptide(L)' 'MDTARHILVVAFTRADDCQLVPAYDPMQFDTEGDATRMARSLAASCAGVLAWSRDADADTGTYGPPTILFQSGDVPEME' A
#
# COMPACT_ATOMS: atom_id res chain seq x y z
N MET A 1 14.90 -2.17 20.92
CA MET A 1 14.70 -2.27 19.46
C MET A 1 13.26 -1.91 19.23
N ASP A 2 13.00 -0.62 19.05
CA ASP A 2 11.67 -0.11 18.72
C ASP A 2 11.53 -0.21 17.20
N THR A 3 10.95 -1.31 16.73
CA THR A 3 10.70 -1.53 15.31
C THR A 3 9.32 -0.98 15.00
N ALA A 4 9.26 0.20 14.38
CA ALA A 4 8.01 0.79 13.94
C ALA A 4 7.54 0.07 12.67
N ARG A 5 6.25 -0.28 12.58
CA ARG A 5 5.70 -0.92 11.37
C ARG A 5 4.99 0.13 10.52
N HIS A 6 5.40 0.25 9.26
CA HIS A 6 4.74 1.10 8.29
C HIS A 6 3.80 0.25 7.46
N ILE A 7 2.50 0.49 7.56
CA ILE A 7 1.48 -0.24 6.82
C ILE A 7 0.73 0.77 5.97
N LEU A 8 0.78 0.60 4.65
CA LEU A 8 0.24 1.56 3.69
C LEU A 8 -0.69 0.87 2.70
N VAL A 9 -1.76 1.58 2.32
CA VAL A 9 -2.66 1.20 1.24
C VAL A 9 -2.65 2.31 0.20
N VAL A 10 -2.36 1.94 -1.04
CA VAL A 10 -2.43 2.83 -2.20
C VAL A 10 -3.43 2.24 -3.19
N ALA A 11 -4.42 3.04 -3.58
CA ALA A 11 -5.36 2.68 -4.63
C ALA A 11 -5.08 3.51 -5.87
N PHE A 12 -5.33 2.92 -7.03
CA PHE A 12 -4.98 3.44 -8.33
C PHE A 12 -6.20 3.53 -9.23
N THR A 13 -6.27 4.58 -10.01
CA THR A 13 -7.26 4.76 -11.08
C THR A 13 -6.54 5.00 -12.40
N ARG A 14 -7.25 4.81 -13.51
CA ARG A 14 -6.74 5.16 -14.84
C ARG A 14 -7.16 6.59 -15.15
N ALA A 15 -6.18 7.45 -15.41
CA ALA A 15 -6.40 8.80 -15.91
C ALA A 15 -6.81 8.77 -17.40
N ASP A 16 -7.18 9.94 -17.94
CA ASP A 16 -7.69 10.10 -19.31
C ASP A 16 -6.67 9.65 -20.39
N ASP A 17 -5.38 9.66 -20.07
CA ASP A 17 -4.28 9.20 -20.91
C ASP A 17 -3.95 7.70 -20.74
N CYS A 18 -4.85 6.96 -20.07
CA CYS A 18 -4.66 5.57 -19.66
C CYS A 18 -3.49 5.33 -18.68
N GLN A 19 -2.87 6.39 -18.13
CA GLN A 19 -1.86 6.21 -17.10
C GLN A 19 -2.49 5.83 -15.77
N LEU A 20 -1.80 4.94 -15.07
CA LEU A 20 -2.21 4.54 -13.73
C LEU A 20 -1.69 5.59 -12.73
N VAL A 21 -2.62 6.25 -12.03
CA VAL A 21 -2.32 7.30 -11.05
C VAL A 21 -2.96 6.97 -9.70
N PRO A 22 -2.42 7.45 -8.57
CA PRO A 22 -3.09 7.30 -7.28
C PRO A 22 -4.50 7.87 -7.33
N ALA A 23 -5.49 7.07 -6.93
CA ALA A 23 -6.88 7.48 -6.83
C ALA A 23 -7.14 8.37 -5.60
N TYR A 24 -6.33 8.17 -4.55
CA TYR A 24 -6.37 8.89 -3.28
C TYR A 24 -4.95 9.07 -2.74
N ASP A 25 -4.80 9.93 -1.72
CA ASP A 25 -3.57 9.97 -0.92
C ASP A 25 -3.31 8.60 -0.26
N PRO A 26 -2.03 8.16 -0.15
CA PRO A 26 -1.68 6.92 0.54
C PRO A 26 -2.22 6.89 1.97
N MET A 27 -2.91 5.81 2.33
CA MET A 27 -3.51 5.65 3.65
C MET A 27 -2.61 4.80 4.54
N GLN A 28 -2.20 5.34 5.69
CA GLN A 28 -1.43 4.62 6.71
C GLN A 28 -2.35 3.96 7.74
N PHE A 29 -1.98 2.76 8.17
CA PHE A 29 -2.70 1.98 9.17
C PHE A 29 -1.77 1.49 10.28
N ASP A 30 -2.35 1.25 11.45
CA ASP A 30 -1.64 0.65 12.59
C ASP A 30 -1.65 -0.89 12.55
N THR A 31 -2.59 -1.49 11.81
CA THR A 31 -2.75 -2.96 11.71
C THR A 31 -2.88 -3.44 10.28
N GLU A 32 -2.35 -4.64 10.00
CA GLU A 32 -2.42 -5.26 8.66
C GLU A 32 -3.84 -5.69 8.30
N GLY A 33 -4.64 -6.05 9.31
CA GLY A 33 -6.03 -6.44 9.15
C GLY A 33 -6.88 -5.29 8.63
N ASP A 34 -6.72 -4.09 9.18
CA ASP A 34 -7.44 -2.90 8.75
C ASP A 34 -7.01 -2.45 7.34
N ALA A 35 -5.70 -2.46 7.08
CA ALA A 35 -5.16 -2.16 5.75
C ALA A 35 -5.71 -3.13 4.68
N THR A 36 -5.71 -4.44 4.97
CA THR A 36 -6.22 -5.46 4.05
C THR A 36 -7.72 -5.30 3.80
N ARG A 37 -8.52 -4.99 4.83
CA ARG A 37 -9.95 -4.73 4.69
C ARG A 37 -10.21 -3.52 3.81
N MET A 38 -9.52 -2.41 4.07
CA MET A 38 -9.63 -1.20 3.25
C MET A 38 -9.25 -1.49 1.79
N ALA A 39 -8.12 -2.18 1.57
CA ALA A 39 -7.66 -2.50 0.22
C ALA A 39 -8.66 -3.36 -0.56
N ARG A 40 -9.29 -4.35 0.10
CA ARG A 40 -10.36 -5.15 -0.51
C ARG A 40 -11.60 -4.33 -0.87
N SER A 41 -11.97 -3.36 -0.03
CA SER A 41 -13.08 -2.46 -0.35
C SER A 41 -12.76 -1.58 -1.56
N LEU A 42 -11.54 -1.05 -1.66
CA LEU A 42 -11.11 -0.22 -2.78
C LEU A 42 -10.93 -1.02 -4.09
N ALA A 43 -10.56 -2.29 -4.00
CA ALA A 43 -10.47 -3.18 -5.17
C ALA A 43 -11.79 -3.31 -5.95
N ALA A 44 -12.93 -3.05 -5.31
CA ALA A 44 -14.23 -3.10 -5.97
C ALA A 44 -14.51 -1.89 -6.89
N SER A 45 -13.80 -0.77 -6.70
CA SER A 45 -14.06 0.49 -7.41
C SER A 45 -12.84 1.11 -8.10
N CYS A 46 -11.63 0.66 -7.76
CA CYS A 46 -10.37 1.19 -8.30
C CYS A 46 -9.81 0.29 -9.40
N ALA A 47 -8.99 0.87 -10.30
CA ALA A 47 -8.32 0.11 -11.36
C ALA A 47 -7.26 -0.84 -10.80
N GLY A 48 -6.65 -0.48 -9.67
CA GLY A 48 -5.90 -1.41 -8.85
C GLY A 48 -5.64 -0.88 -7.45
N VAL A 49 -5.09 -1.73 -6.60
CA VAL A 49 -4.82 -1.43 -5.20
C VAL A 49 -3.68 -2.30 -4.68
N LEU A 50 -2.89 -1.71 -3.79
CA LEU A 50 -1.75 -2.35 -3.16
C LEU A 50 -1.73 -2.00 -1.68
N ALA A 51 -1.80 -3.02 -0.83
CA ALA A 51 -1.51 -2.93 0.59
C ALA A 51 -0.18 -3.62 0.86
N TRP A 52 0.72 -2.92 1.55
CA TRP A 52 2.02 -3.45 1.91
C TRP A 52 2.41 -2.99 3.31
N SER A 53 3.26 -3.77 3.98
CA SER A 53 3.90 -3.38 5.23
C SER A 53 5.41 -3.44 5.09
N ARG A 54 6.13 -2.58 5.83
CA ARG A 54 7.58 -2.72 6.02
C ARG A 54 7.92 -2.42 7.47
N ASP A 55 8.92 -3.11 7.96
CA ASP A 55 9.53 -2.77 9.24
C ASP A 55 10.45 -1.57 9.05
N ALA A 56 10.36 -0.60 9.96
CA ALA A 56 11.22 0.56 10.04
C ALA A 56 11.96 0.49 11.37
N ASP A 57 13.27 0.27 11.28
CA ASP A 57 14.13 0.28 12.46
C ASP A 57 14.53 1.73 12.76
N ALA A 58 13.96 2.29 13.82
CA ALA A 58 14.24 3.66 14.24
C ALA A 58 15.68 3.82 14.77
N ASP A 59 16.28 2.75 15.28
CA ASP A 59 17.63 2.76 15.86
C ASP A 59 18.70 2.76 14.76
N THR A 60 18.45 2.05 13.65
CA THR A 60 19.41 1.94 12.53
C THR A 60 19.05 2.82 11.32
N GLY A 61 17.86 3.44 11.32
CA GLY A 61 17.33 4.18 10.16
C GLY A 61 17.09 3.29 8.93
N THR A 62 17.06 1.97 9.12
CA THR A 62 16.95 1.00 8.03
C THR A 62 15.51 0.58 7.85
N TYR A 63 15.07 0.52 6.59
CA TYR A 63 13.80 -0.09 6.23
C TYR A 63 14.04 -1.54 5.83
N GLY A 64 13.27 -2.45 6.42
CA GLY A 64 13.18 -3.84 5.98
C GLY A 64 12.52 -3.97 4.61
N PRO A 65 12.60 -5.16 3.98
CA PRO A 65 11.94 -5.40 2.70
C PRO A 65 10.42 -5.22 2.83
N PRO A 66 9.74 -4.63 1.83
CA PRO A 66 8.30 -4.53 1.85
C PRO A 66 7.67 -5.92 1.72
N THR A 67 6.65 -6.17 2.52
CA THR A 67 5.80 -7.35 2.45
C THR A 67 4.44 -6.95 1.88
N ILE A 68 4.05 -7.56 0.76
CA ILE A 68 2.73 -7.31 0.16
C ILE A 68 1.68 -8.04 0.99
N LEU A 69 0.72 -7.29 1.52
CA LEU A 69 -0.42 -7.81 2.28
C LEU A 69 -1.59 -8.15 1.37
N PHE A 70 -1.81 -7.31 0.35
CA PHE A 70 -2.86 -7.49 -0.65
C PHE A 70 -2.52 -6.72 -1.92
N GLN A 71 -2.81 -7.31 -3.08
CA GLN A 71 -2.65 -6.67 -4.38
C GLN A 71 -3.81 -7.10 -5.28
N SER A 72 -4.39 -6.16 -6.02
CA SER A 72 -5.45 -6.45 -6.99
C SER A 72 -5.49 -5.41 -8.11
N GLY A 73 -5.85 -5.84 -9.32
CA GLY A 73 -5.95 -4.98 -10.50
C GLY A 73 -4.60 -4.52 -11.04
N ASP A 74 -4.59 -3.38 -11.73
CA ASP A 74 -3.38 -2.78 -12.27
C ASP A 74 -2.64 -2.02 -11.18
N VAL A 75 -1.43 -2.45 -10.90
CA VAL A 75 -0.56 -1.84 -9.88
C VAL A 75 0.82 -1.67 -10.50
N PRO A 76 1.50 -0.52 -10.32
CA PRO A 76 2.87 -0.36 -10.79
C PRO A 76 3.79 -1.35 -10.08
N GLU A 77 4.86 -1.78 -10.74
CA GLU A 77 5.94 -2.51 -10.06
C GLU A 77 6.54 -1.63 -8.96
N MET A 78 6.69 -2.22 -7.76
CA MET A 78 7.41 -1.57 -6.67
C MET A 78 8.91 -1.76 -6.90
N GLU A 79 9.60 -0.71 -7.33
CA GLU A 79 11.08 -0.66 -7.39
C GLU A 79 11.71 -0.48 -6.00
#